data_AF-A0A183G4Y4-F1
#
_entry.id   AF-A0A183G4Y4-F1
#
_cell.length_a   1.000
_cell.length_b   1.000
_cell.length_c   1.000
_cell.angle_alpha   90.00
_cell.angle_beta   90.00
_cell.angle_gamma   90.00
#
_symmetry.space_group_name_H-M   'P 1'
#
loop_
_entity.id
_entity.type
_entity.pdbx_description
1 polymer ?
#
loop_
_entity_poly.entity_id
_entity_poly.type
_entity_poly.pdbx_seq_one_letter_code
_entity_poly.pdbx_strand_id
1 'polypeptide(L)'
;MSVEATTGLRILASLLILIPAVVGLVLHTLLAFSLYKGWRTFGEVSFYVITVQLQCCDVCALLLDLYVAFPLTLTGNQVLLK
;
A
#
# COMPACT_ATOMS: atom_id res chain seq x y z
N MET A 1 -24.01 -14.24 -18.59
CA MET A 1 -22.99 -15.12 -17.98
C MET A 1 -22.12 -14.27 -17.08
N SER A 2 -21.98 -14.63 -15.80
CA SER A 2 -20.96 -14.03 -14.93
C SER A 2 -19.60 -14.48 -15.44
N VAL A 3 -18.86 -13.56 -16.07
CA VAL A 3 -17.49 -13.83 -16.51
C VAL A 3 -16.60 -13.75 -15.27
N GLU A 4 -16.29 -14.92 -14.69
CA GLU A 4 -15.33 -15.01 -13.58
C GLU A 4 -13.90 -15.05 -14.12
N ALA A 5 -13.00 -14.33 -13.46
CA ALA A 5 -11.58 -14.42 -13.75
C ALA A 5 -11.05 -15.81 -13.41
N THR A 6 -10.21 -16.39 -14.29
CA THR A 6 -9.60 -17.70 -14.04
C THR A 6 -8.74 -17.66 -12.78
N THR A 7 -8.63 -18.80 -12.10
CA THR A 7 -7.83 -18.92 -10.86
C THR A 7 -6.38 -18.45 -11.07
N GLY A 8 -5.78 -18.76 -12.22
CA GLY A 8 -4.41 -18.32 -12.56
C GLY A 8 -4.29 -16.79 -12.64
N LEU A 9 -5.25 -16.11 -13.29
CA LEU A 9 -5.25 -14.64 -13.38
C LEU A 9 -5.45 -13.99 -12.02
N ARG A 10 -6.32 -14.54 -11.17
CA ARG A 10 -6.56 -14.05 -9.81
C ARG A 10 -5.31 -14.17 -8.94
N ILE A 11 -4.62 -15.30 -8.98
CA ILE A 11 -3.36 -15.50 -8.26
C ILE A 11 -2.31 -14.51 -8.76
N LEU A 12 -2.10 -14.42 -10.08
CA LEU A 12 -1.12 -13.50 -10.64
C LEU A 12 -1.40 -12.05 -10.25
N ALA A 13 -2.64 -11.59 -10.43
CA ALA A 13 -3.04 -10.23 -10.07
C ALA A 13 -2.89 -9.97 -8.56
N SER A 14 -3.27 -10.92 -7.71
CA SER A 14 -3.10 -10.79 -6.26
C SER A 14 -1.64 -10.69 -5.83
N LEU A 15 -0.73 -11.43 -6.49
CA LEU A 15 0.72 -11.33 -6.24
C LEU A 15 1.30 -9.99 -6.69
N LEU A 16 0.82 -9.46 -7.83
CA LEU A 16 1.19 -8.14 -8.34
C LEU A 16 0.71 -6.99 -7.44
N ILE A 17 -0.25 -7.24 -6.55
CA ILE A 17 -0.66 -6.28 -5.50
C ILE A 17 0.15 -6.52 -4.23
N LEU A 18 0.20 -7.77 -3.75
CA LEU A 18 0.79 -8.12 -2.46
C LEU A 18 2.28 -7.78 -2.37
N ILE A 19 3.07 -8.16 -3.38
CA ILE A 19 4.52 -7.99 -3.33
C ILE A 19 4.90 -6.51 -3.30
N PRO A 20 4.42 -5.64 -4.21
CA PRO A 20 4.70 -4.21 -4.13
C PRO A 20 4.16 -3.55 -2.85
N ALA A 21 2.98 -3.96 -2.37
CA ALA A 21 2.41 -3.42 -1.14
C ALA A 21 3.32 -3.67 0.07
N VAL A 22 3.79 -4.91 0.24
CA VAL A 22 4.69 -5.28 1.35
C VAL A 22 6.04 -4.58 1.22
N VAL A 23 6.64 -4.57 0.02
CA VAL A 23 7.92 -3.88 -0.22
C VAL A 23 7.78 -2.38 0.06
N GLY A 24 6.72 -1.74 -0.42
CA GLY A 24 6.42 -0.33 -0.18
C GLY A 24 6.30 -0.02 1.31
N LEU A 25 5.53 -0.82 2.07
CA LEU A 25 5.37 -0.63 3.52
C LEU A 25 6.70 -0.74 4.28
N VAL A 26 7.57 -1.68 3.90
CA VAL A 26 8.92 -1.79 4.48
C VAL A 26 9.73 -0.52 4.20
N LEU A 27 9.74 -0.04 2.95
CA LEU A 27 10.48 1.17 2.57
C LEU A 27 9.95 2.41 3.29
N HIS A 28 8.64 2.60 3.38
CA HIS A 28 8.06 3.70 4.14
C HIS A 28 8.32 3.57 5.65
N THR A 29 8.41 2.36 6.20
CA THR A 29 8.79 2.17 7.61
C THR A 29 10.24 2.62 7.85
N LEU A 30 11.17 2.27 6.95
CA LEU A 30 12.56 2.73 7.02
C LEU A 30 12.69 4.25 6.88
N LEU A 31 11.89 4.84 5.98
CA LEU A 31 11.83 6.30 5.83
C LEU A 31 11.29 6.96 7.11
N ALA A 32 10.21 6.44 7.70
CA ALA A 32 9.65 6.96 8.95
C ALA A 32 10.68 6.94 10.08
N PHE A 33 11.41 5.83 10.22
CA PHE A 33 12.48 5.71 11.22
C PHE A 33 13.59 6.75 11.02
N SER A 34 14.00 6.95 9.75
CA SER A 34 15.03 7.93 9.39
C SER A 34 14.59 9.37 9.69
N LEU A 35 13.34 9.71 9.39
CA LEU A 35 12.76 11.03 9.65
C LEU A 35 12.53 11.28 11.13
N TYR A 36 12.05 10.28 11.88
CA TYR A 36 11.85 10.39 13.33
C TYR A 36 13.15 10.74 14.07
N LYS A 37 14.26 10.12 13.68
CA LYS A 37 15.58 10.37 14.28
C LYS A 37 16.06 11.82 14.10
N GLY A 38 15.69 12.48 13.01
CA GLY A 38 16.16 13.84 12.66
C GLY A 38 15.09 14.95 12.72
N TRP A 39 13.89 14.64 13.22
CA TRP A 39 12.72 15.52 13.12
C TRP A 39 12.95 16.95 13.63
N ARG A 40 13.72 17.13 14.72
CA ARG A 40 14.00 18.45 15.30
C ARG A 40 14.79 19.38 14.38
N THR A 41 15.53 18.84 13.41
CA THR A 41 16.32 19.62 12.45
C THR A 41 15.63 19.69 11.07
N PHE A 42 14.78 18.71 10.79
CA PHE A 42 14.16 18.54 9.47
C PHE A 42 12.80 19.24 9.33
N GLY A 43 12.09 19.48 10.43
CA GLY A 43 10.77 20.13 10.39
C GLY A 43 10.75 21.57 9.87
N GLU A 44 11.91 22.24 9.84
CA GLU A 44 12.03 23.62 9.33
C GLU A 44 12.18 23.68 7.80
N VAL A 45 12.44 22.55 7.15
CA VAL A 45 12.66 22.48 5.70
C VAL A 45 11.43 21.87 5.02
N SER A 46 10.83 22.63 4.10
CA SER A 46 9.60 22.25 3.40
C SER A 46 9.67 20.88 2.71
N PHE A 47 10.86 20.45 2.28
CA PHE A 47 11.10 19.12 1.70
C PHE A 47 10.68 17.98 2.64
N TYR A 48 11.02 18.05 3.93
CA TYR A 48 10.68 16.97 4.86
C TYR A 48 9.20 17.01 5.23
N VAL A 49 8.60 18.20 5.30
CA VAL A 49 7.16 18.36 5.53
C VAL A 49 6.36 17.71 4.40
N ILE A 50 6.67 18.02 3.14
CA ILE A 50 5.99 17.39 2.00
C ILE A 50 6.28 15.88 1.93
N THR A 51 7.50 15.46 2.28
CA THR A 51 7.88 14.04 2.31
C THR A 51 7.02 13.25 3.30
N VAL A 52 6.80 13.77 4.52
CA VAL A 52 5.93 13.10 5.52
C VAL A 52 4.48 13.05 5.07
N GLN A 53 3.98 14.11 4.43
CA GLN A 53 2.61 14.13 3.89
C GLN A 53 2.42 13.09 2.80
N LEU A 54 3.34 13.02 1.81
CA LEU A 54 3.33 12.01 0.76
C LEU A 54 3.43 10.60 1.34
N GLN A 55 4.37 10.39 2.27
CA GLN A 55 4.53 9.12 2.96
C GLN A 55 3.25 8.67 3.68
N CYS A 56 2.50 9.59 4.31
CA CYS A 56 1.24 9.25 4.96
C CYS A 56 0.20 8.78 3.94
N CYS A 57 0.07 9.48 2.81
CA CYS A 57 -0.83 9.10 1.72
C CYS A 57 -0.45 7.74 1.13
N ASP A 58 0.83 7.52 0.86
CA ASP A 58 1.34 6.28 0.27
C ASP A 58 1.11 5.09 1.21
N VAL A 59 1.40 5.24 2.51
CA VAL A 59 1.11 4.20 3.51
C VAL A 59 -0.38 3.89 3.55
N CYS A 60 -1.26 4.89 3.51
CA CYS A 60 -2.70 4.64 3.48
C CYS A 60 -3.12 3.86 2.22
N ALA A 61 -2.58 4.22 1.05
CA ALA A 61 -2.85 3.50 -0.20
C ALA A 61 -2.34 2.05 -0.14
N LEU A 62 -1.12 1.83 0.35
CA LEU A 62 -0.54 0.49 0.48
C LEU A 62 -1.31 -0.40 1.48
N LEU A 63 -1.87 0.19 2.54
CA LEU A 63 -2.73 -0.54 3.47
C LEU A 63 -4.07 -0.91 2.81
N LEU A 64 -4.66 -0.03 2.00
CA LEU A 64 -5.86 -0.37 1.22
C LEU A 64 -5.57 -1.48 0.22
N ASP A 65 -4.42 -1.43 -0.45
CA ASP A 65 -4.00 -2.49 -1.36
C ASP A 65 -3.86 -3.84 -0.63
N LEU A 66 -3.23 -3.84 0.54
CA LEU A 66 -2.99 -5.05 1.32
C LEU A 66 -4.28 -5.63 1.94
N TYR A 67 -5.13 -4.79 2.51
CA TYR A 67 -6.31 -5.23 3.27
C TYR A 67 -7.59 -5.30 2.46
N VAL A 68 -7.68 -4.60 1.32
CA VAL A 68 -8.89 -4.53 0.50
C VAL A 68 -8.64 -5.09 -0.90
N ALA A 69 -7.70 -4.51 -1.66
CA ALA A 69 -7.51 -4.89 -3.06
C ALA A 69 -6.99 -6.32 -3.21
N PHE A 70 -5.99 -6.72 -2.42
CA PHE A 70 -5.41 -8.06 -2.42
C PHE A 70 -6.45 -9.17 -2.14
N PRO A 71 -7.19 -9.15 -1.00
CA PRO A 71 -8.13 -10.23 -0.71
C PRO A 71 -9.30 -10.26 -1.70
N LEU A 72 -9.80 -9.11 -2.15
CA LEU A 72 -10.87 -9.08 -3.18
C LEU A 72 -10.38 -9.68 -4.51
N THR A 73 -9.16 -9.34 -4.93
CA THR A 73 -8.55 -9.87 -6.16
C THR A 73 -8.29 -11.38 -6.05
N LEU A 74 -7.80 -11.83 -4.89
CA LEU A 74 -7.53 -13.24 -4.64
C LEU A 74 -8.82 -14.06 -4.57
N THR A 75 -9.84 -13.59 -3.83
CA THR A 75 -11.10 -14.32 -3.61
C THR A 75 -12.11 -14.18 -4.75
N GLY A 76 -11.95 -13.17 -5.61
CA GLY A 76 -12.83 -12.94 -6.77
C GLY A 76 -14.26 -12.55 -6.40
N ASN A 77 -14.57 -12.39 -5.11
CA ASN A 77 -15.89 -12.03 -4.62
C ASN A 77 -15.88 -10.58 -4.14
N GLN A 78 -16.81 -9.77 -4.65
CA GLN A 78 -17.08 -8.44 -4.11
C GLN A 78 -17.83 -8.58 -2.78
N VAL A 79 -17.10 -8.63 -1.67
CA VAL A 79 -17.71 -8.72 -0.32
C VAL A 79 -18.43 -7.40 0.06
N LEU A 80 -18.07 -6.28 -0.58
CA LEU A 80 -18.54 -4.93 -0.21
C LEU A 80 -19.84 -4.46 -0.89
N LEU A 81 -20.43 -5.25 -1.79
CA LEU A 81 -21.69 -4.93 -2.50
C LEU A 81 -22.70 -6.08 -2.37
N LYS A 82 -23.03 -6.46 -1.14
CA LYS A 82 -24.20 -7.28 -0.83
C LYS A 82 -25.08 -6.59 0.18
#